data_AF-A0A938SFE7-F1
#
_entry.id   AF-A0A938SFE7-F1
#
_cell.length_a   1.000
_cell.length_b   1.000
_cell.length_c   1.000
_cell.angle_alpha   90.00
_cell.angle_beta   90.00
_cell.angle_gamma   90.00
#
_symmetry.space_group_name_H-M   'P 1'
#
loop_
_entity.id
_entity.type
_entity.pdbx_description
1 polymer ?
#
loop_
_entity_poly.entity_id
_entity_poly.type
_entity_poly.pdbx_seq_one_letter_code
_entity_poly.pdbx_strand_id
1 'polypeptide(L)'
;LEVHLLEPCATGRLAGHAEAVLSMEERELILDYQEQVAESDDLPILSSFTYLESPDAFGCGAGLTHLYIDGSGEVCPCNLVPISFGNVTQEPLAGVLGRMACHFVKPRTACVGRTLTRHVPGGRLPAPPEVSEAICANHLPRKHATPLFFQVRAESQDEVGRTDLQSAYDEIHDDYDEFWLKEAAKPIHDLIAQLSFKGDERVMEAGCGTGFATCLLAEKLKAAGRITAADISEGMLTLARQRARSRGIQNAQFVPDDALRVLDADGPFDLVFSSWVLGYILLKPFFASAGRALAPGGQLAFVVHKENSPRVPMEVFGELVAADPSVLLKRVAFDFPRDMAQIQREIASASLQVQRLWDGAAVFTYGTAEQVLEHLLKSGAGTAFYNALDPARRKGLEKEFLGRLADLNPPGAKFEVLHDYVVCVARRP
;
A
#
# COMPACT_ATOMS: atom_id res chain seq x y z
N LEU A 1 -12.42 14.51 16.79
CA LEU A 1 -12.86 15.79 16.20
C LEU A 1 -11.69 16.28 15.36
N GLU A 2 -11.92 16.74 14.12
CA GLU A 2 -10.85 17.25 13.26
C GLU A 2 -11.01 18.77 13.11
N VAL A 3 -9.90 19.50 13.22
CA VAL A 3 -9.83 20.95 13.05
C VAL A 3 -9.02 21.23 11.79
N HIS A 4 -9.64 21.88 10.82
CA HIS A 4 -8.98 22.31 9.58
C HIS A 4 -8.48 23.74 9.72
N LEU A 5 -7.17 23.92 9.65
CA LEU A 5 -6.56 25.24 9.64
C LEU A 5 -6.48 25.72 8.20
N LEU A 6 -7.28 26.75 7.90
CA LEU A 6 -7.39 27.36 6.57
C LEU A 6 -6.57 28.65 6.53
N GLU A 7 -5.71 28.77 5.53
CA GLU A 7 -4.95 30.00 5.29
C GLU A 7 -5.81 31.03 4.52
N PRO A 8 -5.74 32.33 4.89
CA PRO A 8 -6.30 33.38 4.06
C PRO A 8 -5.66 33.40 2.66
N CYS A 9 -6.50 33.40 1.63
CA CYS A 9 -6.04 33.60 0.27
C CYS A 9 -6.16 35.07 -0.12
N ALA A 10 -5.02 35.74 -0.37
CA ALA A 10 -4.94 37.11 -0.89
C ALA A 10 -5.59 37.28 -2.28
N THR A 11 -6.92 37.32 -2.29
CA THR A 11 -7.79 37.43 -3.47
C THR A 11 -8.88 38.48 -3.21
N GLY A 12 -9.54 38.95 -4.27
CA GLY A 12 -10.56 40.00 -4.15
C GLY A 12 -10.01 41.28 -3.50
N ARG A 13 -10.60 41.71 -2.37
CA ARG A 13 -10.14 42.90 -1.63
C ARG A 13 -8.79 42.72 -0.94
N LEU A 14 -8.36 41.48 -0.73
CA LEU A 14 -7.05 41.16 -0.16
C LEU A 14 -5.97 40.95 -1.24
N ALA A 15 -6.30 41.14 -2.52
CA ALA A 15 -5.32 41.04 -3.59
C ALA A 15 -4.20 42.09 -3.40
N GLY A 16 -2.94 41.65 -3.41
CA GLY A 16 -1.77 42.51 -3.20
C GLY A 16 -1.38 42.71 -1.73
N HIS A 17 -2.15 42.19 -0.78
CA HIS A 17 -1.87 42.23 0.66
C HIS A 17 -1.12 40.97 1.11
N ALA A 18 0.19 40.92 0.87
CA ALA A 18 1.02 39.77 1.22
C ALA A 18 1.10 39.54 2.74
N GLU A 19 0.93 40.60 3.53
CA GLU A 19 0.87 40.58 4.99
C GLU A 19 -0.39 39.91 5.56
N ALA A 20 -1.43 39.71 4.72
CA ALA A 20 -2.65 39.01 5.11
C ALA A 20 -2.54 37.49 4.97
N VAL A 21 -1.38 36.99 4.54
CA VAL A 21 -1.06 35.59 4.24
C VAL A 21 0.11 35.19 5.13
N LEU A 22 0.18 33.94 5.56
CA LEU A 22 1.29 33.47 6.38
C LEU A 22 2.60 33.49 5.59
N SER A 23 3.68 33.86 6.25
CA SER A 23 5.05 33.68 5.78
C SER A 23 5.43 32.20 5.78
N MET A 24 6.54 31.82 5.14
CA MET A 24 6.99 30.43 5.17
C MET A 24 7.37 29.97 6.58
N GLU A 25 8.04 30.82 7.35
CA GLU A 25 8.39 30.55 8.76
C GLU A 25 7.14 30.31 9.62
N GLU A 26 6.07 31.08 9.42
CA GLU A 26 4.79 30.86 10.12
C GLU A 26 4.08 29.58 9.67
N ARG A 27 4.23 29.18 8.40
CA ARG A 27 3.68 27.89 7.91
C ARG A 27 4.41 26.71 8.53
N GLU A 28 5.74 26.78 8.63
CA GLU A 28 6.57 25.76 9.27
C GLU A 28 6.18 25.60 10.73
N LEU A 29 6.00 26.70 11.48
CA LEU A 29 5.56 26.65 12.87
C LEU A 29 4.20 25.93 13.05
N ILE A 30 3.27 26.10 12.10
CA ILE A 30 1.98 25.40 12.13
C ILE A 30 2.14 23.91 11.84
N LEU A 31 3.06 23.54 10.95
CA LEU A 31 3.34 22.14 10.63
C LEU A 31 4.00 21.43 11.82
N ASP A 32 4.99 22.06 12.45
CA ASP A 32 5.63 21.55 13.66
C ASP A 32 4.60 21.35 14.78
N TYR A 33 3.66 22.29 14.94
CA TYR A 33 2.59 22.15 15.92
C TYR A 33 1.58 21.07 15.54
N GLN A 34 1.28 20.88 14.26
CA GLN A 34 0.43 19.79 13.79
C GLN A 34 1.02 18.43 14.14
N GLU A 35 2.33 18.26 13.95
CA GLU A 35 3.04 17.04 14.33
C GLU A 35 2.92 16.76 15.83
N GLN A 36 3.14 17.78 16.67
CA GLN A 36 2.95 17.67 18.13
C GLN A 36 1.51 17.30 18.53
N VAL A 37 0.51 17.84 17.83
CA VAL A 37 -0.90 17.50 18.08
C VAL A 37 -1.23 16.07 17.65
N ALA A 38 -0.61 15.58 16.57
CA ALA A 38 -0.82 14.22 16.08
C ALA A 38 -0.36 13.14 17.08
N GLU A 39 0.58 13.48 17.98
CA GLU A 39 1.04 12.60 19.06
C GLU A 39 0.11 12.60 20.29
N SER A 40 -0.92 13.45 20.32
CA SER A 40 -1.81 13.61 21.48
C SER A 40 -3.20 13.03 21.23
N ASP A 41 -3.56 12.00 22.01
CA ASP A 41 -4.91 11.41 21.99
C ASP A 41 -6.00 12.32 22.58
N ASP A 42 -5.61 13.35 23.33
CA ASP A 42 -6.51 14.27 24.04
C ASP A 42 -6.91 15.51 23.20
N LEU A 43 -6.28 15.70 22.05
CA LEU A 43 -6.47 16.85 21.18
C LEU A 43 -7.21 16.48 19.89
N PRO A 44 -7.94 17.41 19.26
CA PRO A 44 -8.50 17.17 17.94
C PRO A 44 -7.38 17.03 16.91
N ILE A 45 -7.59 16.18 15.89
CA ILE A 45 -6.68 16.07 14.75
C ILE A 45 -6.58 17.46 14.11
N LEU A 46 -5.38 18.00 14.05
CA LEU A 46 -5.10 19.24 13.33
C LEU A 46 -4.72 18.89 11.90
N SER A 47 -5.38 19.52 10.93
CA SER A 47 -5.06 19.36 9.51
C SER A 47 -4.87 20.73 8.89
N SER A 48 -3.63 21.01 8.48
CA SER A 48 -3.22 22.28 7.88
C SER A 48 -3.40 22.22 6.36
N PHE A 49 -4.49 22.82 5.87
CA PHE A 49 -4.71 22.97 4.43
C PHE A 49 -3.61 23.82 3.76
N THR A 50 -2.96 24.66 4.55
CA THR A 50 -1.81 25.47 4.16
C THR A 50 -0.68 24.63 3.55
N TYR A 51 -0.42 23.45 4.11
CA TYR A 51 0.55 22.51 3.55
C TYR A 51 -0.07 21.62 2.47
N LEU A 52 -1.26 21.07 2.72
CA LEU A 52 -1.89 20.12 1.78
C LEU A 52 -2.11 20.74 0.39
N GLU A 53 -2.52 22.01 0.30
CA GLU A 53 -2.70 22.72 -0.98
C GLU A 53 -1.44 23.42 -1.51
N SER A 54 -0.29 23.20 -0.85
CA SER A 54 1.00 23.74 -1.28
C SER A 54 1.54 23.02 -2.53
N PRO A 55 2.44 23.65 -3.30
CA PRO A 55 3.16 22.96 -4.37
C PRO A 55 3.96 21.74 -3.89
N ASP A 56 4.35 21.68 -2.62
CA ASP A 56 5.17 20.62 -2.03
C ASP A 56 4.34 19.41 -1.58
N ALA A 57 3.00 19.53 -1.55
CA ALA A 57 2.07 18.44 -1.28
C ALA A 57 1.13 18.18 -2.48
N PHE A 58 -0.19 18.35 -2.30
CA PHE A 58 -1.21 18.04 -3.31
C PHE A 58 -1.56 19.21 -4.22
N GLY A 59 -1.14 20.43 -3.87
CA GLY A 59 -1.48 21.66 -4.57
C GLY A 59 -2.97 22.01 -4.58
N CYS A 60 -3.32 23.03 -5.36
CA CYS A 60 -4.69 23.49 -5.50
C CYS A 60 -5.54 22.46 -6.26
N GLY A 61 -6.54 21.90 -5.56
CA GLY A 61 -7.50 20.91 -6.07
C GLY A 61 -8.81 21.48 -6.62
N ALA A 62 -8.94 22.82 -6.69
CA ALA A 62 -10.16 23.50 -7.10
C ALA A 62 -10.65 23.04 -8.47
N GLY A 63 -11.93 22.65 -8.54
CA GLY A 63 -12.58 22.14 -9.74
C GLY A 63 -12.12 20.75 -10.20
N LEU A 64 -11.29 20.06 -9.41
CA LEU A 64 -10.78 18.72 -9.70
C LEU A 64 -11.10 17.73 -8.57
N THR A 65 -10.55 17.96 -7.37
CA THR A 65 -10.76 17.09 -6.20
C THR A 65 -11.91 17.58 -5.32
N HIS A 66 -12.23 18.86 -5.40
CA HIS A 66 -13.33 19.49 -4.71
C HIS A 66 -13.96 20.60 -5.56
N LEU A 67 -15.18 20.98 -5.18
CA LEU A 67 -15.95 22.08 -5.74
C LEU A 67 -16.79 22.71 -4.63
N TYR A 68 -17.33 23.89 -4.90
CA TYR A 68 -18.25 24.58 -4.00
C TYR A 68 -19.59 24.80 -4.69
N ILE A 69 -20.70 24.48 -4.01
CA ILE A 69 -22.05 24.80 -4.46
C ILE A 69 -22.61 25.83 -3.48
N ASP A 70 -22.97 27.01 -3.99
CA ASP A 70 -23.51 28.08 -3.15
C ASP A 70 -25.00 27.86 -2.80
N GLY A 71 -25.54 28.73 -1.94
CA GLY A 71 -26.93 28.64 -1.49
C GLY A 71 -27.98 28.84 -2.60
N SER A 72 -27.58 29.31 -3.78
CA SER A 72 -28.45 29.45 -4.96
C SER A 72 -28.30 28.29 -5.95
N GLY A 73 -27.38 27.35 -5.68
CA GLY A 73 -27.11 26.18 -6.51
C GLY A 73 -26.01 26.38 -7.55
N GLU A 74 -25.31 27.51 -7.57
CA GLU A 74 -24.20 27.76 -8.50
C GLU A 74 -22.99 26.89 -8.15
N VAL A 75 -22.44 26.19 -9.15
CA VAL A 75 -21.30 25.28 -8.98
C VAL A 75 -20.01 25.99 -9.36
N CYS A 76 -19.20 26.29 -8.35
CA CYS A 76 -17.92 26.97 -8.46
C CYS A 76 -16.75 25.99 -8.23
N PRO A 77 -15.55 26.25 -8.79
CA PRO A 77 -14.41 25.34 -8.62
C PRO A 77 -13.88 25.32 -7.18
N CYS A 78 -14.04 26.41 -6.43
CA CYS A 78 -13.92 26.44 -4.97
C CYS A 78 -14.65 27.67 -4.42
N ASN A 79 -14.72 27.81 -3.10
CA ASN A 79 -15.36 28.93 -2.43
C ASN A 79 -14.62 30.28 -2.58
N LEU A 80 -13.39 30.28 -3.10
CA LEU A 80 -12.55 31.46 -3.26
C LEU A 80 -12.55 32.05 -4.69
N VAL A 81 -13.14 31.33 -5.65
CA VAL A 81 -13.15 31.72 -7.06
C VAL A 81 -14.61 31.96 -7.46
N PRO A 82 -15.05 33.22 -7.60
CA PRO A 82 -16.46 33.54 -7.83
C PRO A 82 -16.83 33.39 -9.32
N ILE A 83 -16.62 32.20 -9.88
CA ILE A 83 -16.99 31.82 -11.25
C ILE A 83 -17.84 30.54 -11.18
N SER A 84 -18.96 30.52 -11.90
CA SER A 84 -19.86 29.36 -11.94
C SER A 84 -19.69 28.61 -13.24
N PHE A 85 -19.80 27.29 -13.19
CA PHE A 85 -19.87 26.42 -14.37
C PHE A 85 -21.28 25.97 -14.69
N GLY A 86 -22.28 26.32 -13.87
CA GLY A 86 -23.69 25.93 -14.05
C GLY A 86 -24.41 25.86 -12.71
N ASN A 87 -25.73 25.71 -12.76
CA ASN A 87 -26.57 25.70 -11.56
C ASN A 87 -27.29 24.35 -11.41
N VAL A 88 -27.08 23.65 -10.30
CA VAL A 88 -27.66 22.31 -10.06
C VAL A 88 -29.18 22.30 -9.98
N THR A 89 -29.82 23.46 -9.80
CA THR A 89 -31.28 23.58 -9.82
C THR A 89 -31.84 23.70 -11.23
N GLN A 90 -31.00 24.02 -12.22
CA GLN A 90 -31.40 24.28 -13.61
C GLN A 90 -30.95 23.17 -14.58
N GLU A 91 -29.91 22.41 -14.22
CA GLU A 91 -29.38 21.35 -15.06
C GLU A 91 -28.71 20.22 -14.24
N PRO A 92 -28.52 19.02 -14.83
CA PRO A 92 -27.85 17.92 -14.15
C PRO A 92 -26.39 18.25 -13.82
N LEU A 93 -25.96 17.93 -12.59
CA LEU A 93 -24.59 18.14 -12.11
C LEU A 93 -23.53 17.53 -13.03
N ALA A 94 -23.81 16.37 -13.66
CA ALA A 94 -22.88 15.75 -14.61
C ALA A 94 -22.51 16.65 -15.79
N GLY A 95 -23.46 17.46 -16.30
CA GLY A 95 -23.20 18.43 -17.37
C GLY A 95 -22.31 19.58 -16.89
N VAL A 96 -22.56 20.07 -15.68
CA VAL A 96 -21.78 21.13 -15.04
C VAL A 96 -20.33 20.66 -14.78
N LEU A 97 -20.16 19.45 -14.25
CA LEU A 97 -18.85 18.82 -14.04
C LEU A 97 -18.10 18.62 -15.37
N GLY A 98 -18.81 18.22 -16.42
CA GLY A 98 -18.23 18.08 -17.76
C GLY A 98 -17.63 19.39 -18.29
N ARG A 99 -18.32 20.51 -18.12
CA ARG A 99 -17.78 21.84 -18.50
C ARG A 99 -16.58 22.23 -17.65
N MET A 100 -16.64 22.01 -16.33
CA MET A 100 -15.54 22.32 -15.43
C MET A 100 -14.27 21.51 -15.75
N ALA A 101 -14.42 20.21 -16.06
CA ALA A 101 -13.32 19.31 -16.39
C ALA A 101 -12.53 19.74 -17.64
N CYS A 102 -13.13 20.53 -18.55
CA CYS A 102 -12.42 21.11 -19.70
C CYS A 102 -11.29 22.09 -19.32
N HIS A 103 -11.32 22.63 -18.09
CA HIS A 103 -10.40 23.64 -17.60
C HIS A 103 -9.54 23.15 -16.41
N PHE A 104 -10.10 22.28 -15.56
CA PHE A 104 -9.48 21.78 -14.33
C PHE A 104 -9.06 20.31 -14.47
N VAL A 105 -8.08 20.06 -15.34
CA VAL A 105 -7.66 18.69 -15.70
C VAL A 105 -6.65 18.05 -14.75
N LYS A 106 -5.87 18.87 -14.03
CA LYS A 106 -4.81 18.40 -13.12
C LYS A 106 -4.53 19.45 -12.05
N PRO A 107 -4.03 19.06 -10.87
CA PRO A 107 -3.83 19.96 -9.74
C PRO A 107 -2.67 20.94 -10.01
N ARG A 108 -2.72 22.11 -9.36
CA ARG A 108 -1.85 23.25 -9.66
C ARG A 108 -0.96 23.58 -8.46
N THR A 109 0.27 24.01 -8.75
CA THR A 109 1.23 24.51 -7.75
C THR A 109 0.86 25.89 -7.19
N ALA A 110 -0.20 26.52 -7.69
CA ALA A 110 -0.65 27.84 -7.25
C ALA A 110 -2.18 27.90 -7.15
N CYS A 111 -2.66 28.71 -6.21
CA CYS A 111 -4.09 28.95 -5.99
C CYS A 111 -4.78 29.48 -7.25
N VAL A 112 -5.85 28.81 -7.67
CA VAL A 112 -6.71 29.21 -8.79
C VAL A 112 -7.33 30.59 -8.54
N GLY A 113 -7.74 30.88 -7.29
CA GLY A 113 -8.26 32.20 -6.91
C GLY A 113 -7.28 33.34 -7.18
N ARG A 114 -6.00 33.17 -6.82
CA ARG A 114 -4.96 34.16 -7.14
C ARG A 114 -4.76 34.34 -8.64
N THR A 115 -4.97 33.28 -9.40
CA THR A 115 -4.81 33.31 -10.86
C THR A 115 -5.99 34.00 -11.55
N LEU A 116 -7.23 33.65 -11.18
CA LEU A 116 -8.43 34.01 -11.93
C LEU A 116 -9.19 35.20 -11.38
N THR A 117 -9.22 35.42 -10.06
CA THR A 117 -10.12 36.41 -9.44
C THR A 117 -9.87 37.83 -9.94
N ARG A 118 -8.63 38.19 -10.30
CA ARG A 118 -8.28 39.49 -10.89
C ARG A 118 -8.84 39.73 -12.30
N HIS A 119 -9.28 38.67 -12.97
CA HIS A 119 -9.85 38.70 -14.32
C HIS A 119 -11.38 38.56 -14.31
N VAL A 120 -11.98 38.32 -13.14
CA VAL A 120 -13.43 38.26 -12.99
C VAL A 120 -13.98 39.69 -13.13
N PRO A 121 -14.90 39.95 -14.08
CA PRO A 121 -15.43 41.30 -14.28
C PRO A 121 -16.22 41.75 -13.06
N GLY A 122 -16.25 43.07 -12.82
CA GLY A 122 -17.13 43.66 -11.81
C GLY A 122 -18.59 43.43 -12.20
N GLY A 123 -19.43 42.99 -11.25
CA GLY A 123 -20.84 42.72 -11.50
C GLY A 123 -21.45 41.66 -10.57
N ARG A 124 -22.48 40.97 -11.06
CA ARG A 124 -23.12 39.85 -10.35
C ARG A 124 -22.13 38.69 -10.24
N LEU A 125 -21.96 38.17 -9.02
CA LEU A 125 -21.14 37.01 -8.72
C LEU A 125 -22.03 35.83 -8.26
N PRO A 126 -21.62 34.57 -8.48
CA PRO A 126 -20.47 34.19 -9.32
C PRO A 126 -20.68 34.55 -10.80
N ALA A 127 -19.59 34.71 -11.56
CA ALA A 127 -19.66 34.98 -12.99
C ALA A 127 -20.40 33.83 -13.72
N PRO A 128 -21.22 34.13 -14.74
CA PRO A 128 -22.00 33.12 -15.45
C PRO A 128 -21.10 32.18 -16.27
N PRO A 129 -21.56 30.96 -16.61
CA PRO A 129 -20.76 29.93 -17.27
C PRO A 129 -19.97 30.40 -18.50
N GLU A 130 -20.59 31.18 -19.39
CA GLU A 130 -19.92 31.65 -20.61
C GLU A 130 -18.72 32.57 -20.29
N VAL A 131 -18.84 33.39 -19.25
CA VAL A 131 -17.76 34.27 -18.78
C VAL A 131 -16.70 33.46 -18.04
N SER A 132 -17.12 32.50 -17.21
CA SER A 132 -16.22 31.60 -16.47
C SER A 132 -15.32 30.80 -17.41
N GLU A 133 -15.90 30.17 -18.43
CA GLU A 133 -15.16 29.39 -19.44
C GLU A 133 -14.19 30.27 -20.21
N ALA A 134 -14.58 31.49 -20.58
CA ALA A 134 -13.71 32.45 -21.26
C ALA A 134 -12.52 32.89 -20.37
N ILE A 135 -12.76 33.18 -19.10
CA ILE A 135 -11.69 33.53 -18.14
C ILE A 135 -10.72 32.37 -17.99
N CYS A 136 -11.22 31.15 -17.80
CA CYS A 136 -10.38 29.97 -17.68
C CYS A 136 -9.59 29.70 -18.97
N ALA A 137 -10.19 29.81 -20.15
CA ALA A 137 -9.49 29.60 -21.41
C ALA A 137 -8.33 30.59 -21.62
N ASN A 138 -8.51 31.86 -21.21
CA ASN A 138 -7.53 32.92 -21.43
C ASN A 138 -6.46 33.00 -20.34
N HIS A 139 -6.79 32.63 -19.10
CA HIS A 139 -5.95 32.92 -17.93
C HIS A 139 -5.58 31.70 -17.10
N LEU A 140 -6.13 30.53 -17.42
CA LEU A 140 -5.77 29.27 -16.76
C LEU A 140 -4.96 28.38 -17.73
N PRO A 141 -3.61 28.39 -17.67
CA PRO A 141 -2.81 27.65 -18.63
C PRO A 141 -3.06 26.14 -18.53
N ARG A 142 -3.22 25.47 -19.68
CA ARG A 142 -3.36 24.00 -19.77
C ARG A 142 -2.06 23.27 -19.47
N LYS A 143 -0.92 23.84 -19.86
CA LYS A 143 0.43 23.35 -19.51
C LYS A 143 0.95 24.14 -18.31
N HIS A 144 1.17 23.45 -17.20
CA HIS A 144 1.72 24.02 -15.97
C HIS A 144 2.40 22.92 -15.15
N ALA A 145 3.26 23.35 -14.21
CA ALA A 145 3.85 22.47 -13.20
C ALA A 145 2.76 21.81 -12.35
N THR A 146 3.00 20.57 -11.95
CA THR A 146 2.15 19.80 -11.04
C THR A 146 2.77 19.82 -9.64
N PRO A 147 2.00 19.65 -8.57
CA PRO A 147 2.53 19.56 -7.21
C PRO A 147 3.44 18.34 -7.01
N LEU A 148 4.34 18.38 -6.03
CA LEU A 148 5.37 17.37 -5.78
C LEU A 148 4.77 15.96 -5.69
N PHE A 149 3.66 15.78 -4.96
CA PHE A 149 2.97 14.49 -4.88
C PHE A 149 2.65 13.90 -6.28
N PHE A 150 2.20 14.76 -7.21
CA PHE A 150 1.83 14.35 -8.56
C PHE A 150 3.04 14.24 -9.51
N GLN A 151 4.12 14.98 -9.25
CA GLN A 151 5.40 14.80 -9.94
C GLN A 151 5.99 13.45 -9.59
N VAL A 152 6.10 13.14 -8.30
CA VAL A 152 6.55 11.84 -7.77
C VAL A 152 5.70 10.70 -8.32
N ARG A 153 4.36 10.84 -8.31
CA ARG A 153 3.45 9.85 -8.87
C ARG A 153 3.63 9.64 -10.39
N ALA A 154 4.02 10.69 -11.12
CA ALA A 154 4.29 10.61 -12.55
C ALA A 154 5.71 10.10 -12.86
N GLU A 155 6.65 10.28 -11.93
CA GLU A 155 8.04 9.82 -12.00
C GLU A 155 8.21 8.37 -11.54
N SER A 156 7.31 7.85 -10.68
CA SER A 156 7.22 6.41 -10.42
C SER A 156 6.72 5.72 -11.68
N GLN A 157 7.64 5.16 -12.46
CA GLN A 157 7.36 4.72 -13.83
C GLN A 157 6.47 3.47 -13.89
N ASP A 158 6.43 2.68 -12.81
CA ASP A 158 5.63 1.46 -12.66
C ASP A 158 5.48 1.05 -11.16
N GLU A 159 4.57 0.11 -10.88
CA GLU A 159 4.48 -0.56 -9.57
C GLU A 159 5.46 -1.75 -9.50
N VAL A 160 5.98 -2.06 -8.32
CA VAL A 160 6.72 -3.31 -8.08
C VAL A 160 5.80 -4.47 -8.43
N GLY A 161 6.13 -5.14 -9.53
CA GLY A 161 5.30 -6.19 -10.11
C GLY A 161 5.82 -7.58 -9.83
N ARG A 162 5.14 -8.57 -10.40
CA ARG A 162 5.51 -9.99 -10.30
C ARG A 162 6.95 -10.27 -10.73
N THR A 163 7.44 -9.63 -11.79
CA THR A 163 8.80 -9.82 -12.29
C THR A 163 9.86 -9.27 -11.33
N ASP A 164 9.56 -8.18 -10.63
CA ASP A 164 10.45 -7.61 -9.62
C ASP A 164 10.54 -8.52 -8.40
N LEU A 165 9.40 -9.03 -7.93
CA LEU A 165 9.34 -10.03 -6.85
C LEU A 165 10.06 -11.32 -7.23
N GLN A 166 9.83 -11.85 -8.44
CA GLN A 166 10.51 -13.03 -8.94
C GLN A 166 12.03 -12.84 -8.92
N SER A 167 12.52 -11.72 -9.45
CA SER A 167 13.95 -11.42 -9.50
C SER A 167 14.55 -11.28 -8.09
N ALA A 168 13.85 -10.62 -7.17
CA ALA A 168 14.27 -10.47 -5.78
C ALA A 168 14.40 -11.83 -5.08
N TYR A 169 13.42 -12.72 -5.24
CA TYR A 169 13.48 -14.05 -4.63
C TYR A 169 14.49 -14.99 -5.30
N ASP A 170 14.71 -14.86 -6.62
CA ASP A 170 15.79 -15.55 -7.32
C ASP A 170 17.19 -15.04 -6.88
N GLU A 171 17.32 -13.81 -6.40
CA GLU A 171 18.59 -13.26 -5.90
C GLU A 171 18.95 -13.83 -4.50
N ILE A 172 17.95 -14.02 -3.63
CA ILE A 172 18.18 -14.34 -2.21
C ILE A 172 17.93 -15.79 -1.82
N HIS A 173 17.57 -16.67 -2.76
CA HIS A 173 17.04 -18.00 -2.43
C HIS A 173 17.95 -18.83 -1.51
N ASP A 174 19.27 -18.72 -1.67
CA ASP A 174 20.26 -19.48 -0.88
C ASP A 174 20.31 -19.06 0.59
N ASP A 175 19.99 -17.80 0.87
CA ASP A 175 20.02 -17.21 2.21
C ASP A 175 18.64 -17.28 2.91
N TYR A 176 17.56 -17.48 2.15
CA TYR A 176 16.18 -17.33 2.64
C TYR A 176 15.85 -18.22 3.85
N ASP A 177 16.29 -19.48 3.86
CA ASP A 177 16.02 -20.37 4.99
C ASP A 177 16.67 -19.89 6.29
N GLU A 178 17.90 -19.38 6.20
CA GLU A 178 18.71 -18.93 7.34
C GLU A 178 18.16 -17.61 7.90
N PHE A 179 17.87 -16.66 7.01
CA PHE A 179 17.45 -15.30 7.38
C PHE A 179 15.95 -15.22 7.70
N TRP A 180 15.11 -16.01 7.02
CA TRP A 180 13.66 -15.95 7.21
C TRP A 180 13.11 -17.13 8.01
N LEU A 181 13.25 -18.36 7.48
CA LEU A 181 12.53 -19.51 8.04
C LEU A 181 12.99 -19.91 9.44
N LYS A 182 14.22 -19.56 9.84
CA LYS A 182 14.73 -19.84 11.20
C LYS A 182 13.73 -19.48 12.30
N GLU A 183 13.13 -18.30 12.24
CA GLU A 183 12.11 -17.86 13.21
C GLU A 183 10.69 -17.92 12.61
N ALA A 184 10.54 -17.71 11.30
CA ALA A 184 9.23 -17.70 10.62
C ALA A 184 8.63 -19.11 10.37
N ALA A 185 9.37 -20.19 10.68
CA ALA A 185 8.86 -21.56 10.56
C ALA A 185 7.81 -21.91 11.64
N LYS A 186 7.88 -21.31 12.83
CA LYS A 186 7.00 -21.66 13.94
C LYS A 186 5.50 -21.48 13.59
N PRO A 187 5.07 -20.34 13.01
CA PRO A 187 3.67 -20.17 12.60
C PRO A 187 3.19 -21.20 11.57
N ILE A 188 4.09 -21.66 10.68
CA ILE A 188 3.79 -22.71 9.71
C ILE A 188 3.54 -24.04 10.43
N HIS A 189 4.43 -24.42 11.34
CA HIS A 189 4.27 -25.63 12.16
C HIS A 189 2.98 -25.61 12.97
N ASP A 190 2.70 -24.50 13.65
CA ASP A 190 1.50 -24.34 14.48
C ASP A 190 0.24 -24.42 13.62
N LEU A 191 0.23 -23.80 12.44
CA LEU A 191 -0.90 -23.88 11.52
C LEU A 191 -1.16 -25.31 11.04
N ILE A 192 -0.12 -26.00 10.54
CA ILE A 192 -0.24 -27.38 10.04
C ILE A 192 -0.70 -28.33 11.16
N ALA A 193 -0.22 -28.15 12.39
CA ALA A 193 -0.62 -28.97 13.53
C ALA A 193 -2.11 -28.86 13.88
N GLN A 194 -2.76 -27.78 13.45
CA GLN A 194 -4.18 -27.55 13.70
C GLN A 194 -5.08 -28.07 12.57
N LEU A 195 -4.51 -28.52 11.46
CA LEU A 195 -5.25 -29.13 10.35
C LEU A 195 -5.44 -30.63 10.59
N SER A 196 -6.57 -31.15 10.12
CA SER A 196 -6.89 -32.57 10.21
C SER A 196 -6.66 -33.22 8.85
N PHE A 197 -5.82 -34.25 8.80
CA PHE A 197 -5.49 -34.98 7.59
C PHE A 197 -6.01 -36.42 7.63
N LYS A 198 -6.70 -36.83 6.57
CA LYS A 198 -7.07 -38.21 6.23
C LYS A 198 -5.89 -38.96 5.61
N GLY A 199 -4.98 -38.24 4.94
CA GLY A 199 -3.79 -38.81 4.30
C GLY A 199 -3.99 -39.16 2.82
N ASP A 200 -5.01 -38.63 2.17
CA ASP A 200 -5.31 -38.82 0.75
C ASP A 200 -5.70 -37.51 0.04
N GLU A 201 -5.55 -36.37 0.73
CA GLU A 201 -5.96 -35.07 0.22
C GLU A 201 -5.21 -34.65 -1.04
N ARG A 202 -5.93 -33.95 -1.93
CA ARG A 202 -5.34 -33.11 -2.98
C ARG A 202 -5.11 -31.71 -2.42
N VAL A 203 -3.85 -31.30 -2.38
CA VAL A 203 -3.43 -30.01 -1.83
C VAL A 203 -2.89 -29.12 -2.93
N MET A 204 -3.29 -27.84 -2.92
CA MET A 204 -2.64 -26.78 -3.68
C MET A 204 -1.93 -25.84 -2.72
N GLU A 205 -0.63 -25.62 -2.91
CA GLU A 205 0.18 -24.67 -2.14
C GLU A 205 0.57 -23.46 -2.98
N ALA A 206 0.21 -22.27 -2.50
CA ALA A 206 0.49 -20.99 -3.16
C ALA A 206 1.74 -20.33 -2.59
N GLY A 207 2.79 -20.23 -3.42
CA GLY A 207 4.11 -19.70 -3.07
C GLY A 207 4.86 -20.66 -2.15
N CYS A 208 5.23 -21.83 -2.66
CA CYS A 208 5.88 -22.86 -1.86
C CYS A 208 7.32 -22.52 -1.42
N GLY A 209 7.94 -21.49 -2.00
CA GLY A 209 9.29 -21.05 -1.67
C GLY A 209 10.30 -22.20 -1.76
N THR A 210 11.12 -22.36 -0.71
CA THR A 210 12.09 -23.47 -0.60
C THR A 210 11.45 -24.84 -0.29
N GLY A 211 10.12 -24.97 -0.40
CA GLY A 211 9.37 -26.21 -0.18
C GLY A 211 9.24 -26.63 1.28
N PHE A 212 9.34 -25.68 2.22
CA PHE A 212 9.32 -25.98 3.67
C PHE A 212 7.97 -26.57 4.08
N ALA A 213 6.90 -25.80 3.86
CA ALA A 213 5.54 -26.24 4.16
C ALA A 213 5.12 -27.42 3.27
N THR A 214 5.52 -27.43 1.99
CA THR A 214 5.32 -28.58 1.09
C THR A 214 5.78 -29.89 1.72
N CYS A 215 6.99 -29.91 2.30
CA CYS A 215 7.53 -31.13 2.92
C CYS A 215 6.76 -31.54 4.17
N LEU A 216 6.40 -30.58 5.01
CA LEU A 216 5.60 -30.84 6.21
C LEU A 216 4.21 -31.37 5.87
N LEU A 217 3.58 -30.83 4.84
CA LEU A 217 2.30 -31.30 4.33
C LEU A 217 2.44 -32.71 3.75
N ALA A 218 3.47 -32.97 2.92
CA ALA A 218 3.71 -34.28 2.32
C ALA A 218 3.84 -35.40 3.36
N GLU A 219 4.52 -35.12 4.48
CA GLU A 219 4.66 -36.04 5.62
C GLU A 219 3.30 -36.38 6.26
N LYS A 220 2.31 -35.47 6.24
CA LYS A 220 0.94 -35.73 6.73
C LYS A 220 0.10 -36.52 5.73
N LEU A 221 0.30 -36.29 4.43
CA LEU A 221 -0.49 -36.86 3.34
C LEU A 221 -0.15 -38.32 2.97
N LYS A 222 0.85 -38.92 3.61
CA LYS A 222 1.33 -40.30 3.29
C LYS A 222 1.56 -40.46 1.78
N ALA A 223 1.52 -41.69 1.26
CA ALA A 223 1.75 -41.96 -0.17
C ALA A 223 0.50 -41.74 -1.06
N ALA A 224 -0.68 -41.54 -0.48
CA ALA A 224 -1.94 -41.46 -1.24
C ALA A 224 -2.35 -40.02 -1.60
N GLY A 225 -2.03 -39.03 -0.76
CA GLY A 225 -2.31 -37.63 -1.07
C GLY A 225 -1.32 -37.05 -2.09
N ARG A 226 -1.68 -35.90 -2.68
CA ARG A 226 -0.90 -35.22 -3.73
C ARG A 226 -0.83 -33.72 -3.46
N ILE A 227 0.32 -33.12 -3.71
CA ILE A 227 0.54 -31.68 -3.58
C ILE A 227 0.91 -31.09 -4.93
N THR A 228 0.18 -30.07 -5.36
CA THR A 228 0.60 -29.13 -6.40
C THR A 228 1.14 -27.89 -5.69
N ALA A 229 2.44 -27.63 -5.80
CA ALA A 229 3.13 -26.54 -5.11
C ALA A 229 3.63 -25.54 -6.15
N ALA A 230 3.04 -24.34 -6.18
CA ALA A 230 3.39 -23.31 -7.15
C ALA A 230 4.28 -22.23 -6.53
N ASP A 231 5.25 -21.77 -7.30
CA ASP A 231 6.04 -20.58 -6.99
C ASP A 231 6.47 -19.90 -8.29
N ILE A 232 6.71 -18.60 -8.26
CA ILE A 232 7.16 -17.83 -9.43
C ILE A 232 8.69 -17.86 -9.57
N SER A 233 9.44 -18.11 -8.49
CA SER A 233 10.90 -18.13 -8.48
C SER A 233 11.43 -19.53 -8.83
N GLU A 234 12.24 -19.62 -9.89
CA GLU A 234 12.86 -20.90 -10.27
C GLU A 234 14.00 -21.27 -9.29
N GLY A 235 14.66 -20.28 -8.70
CA GLY A 235 15.64 -20.48 -7.62
C GLY A 235 15.00 -21.16 -6.41
N MET A 236 13.86 -20.64 -5.95
CA MET A 236 13.07 -21.24 -4.87
C MET A 236 12.64 -22.67 -5.20
N LEU A 237 12.09 -22.90 -6.39
CA LEU A 237 11.66 -24.24 -6.82
C LEU A 237 12.82 -25.23 -6.94
N THR A 238 14.02 -24.75 -7.28
CA THR A 238 15.22 -25.59 -7.29
C THR A 238 15.52 -26.12 -5.90
N LEU A 239 15.53 -25.25 -4.87
CA LEU A 239 15.71 -25.64 -3.48
C LEU A 239 14.56 -26.52 -2.97
N ALA A 240 13.32 -26.22 -3.34
CA ALA A 240 12.15 -27.01 -3.00
C ALA A 240 12.25 -28.46 -3.50
N ARG A 241 12.63 -28.64 -4.77
CA ARG A 241 12.86 -29.96 -5.37
C ARG A 241 14.01 -30.70 -4.68
N GLN A 242 15.09 -30.01 -4.32
CA GLN A 242 16.22 -30.61 -3.59
C GLN A 242 15.78 -31.09 -2.20
N ARG A 243 15.06 -30.26 -1.44
CA ARG A 243 14.53 -30.60 -0.12
C ARG A 243 13.53 -31.75 -0.16
N ALA A 244 12.64 -31.77 -1.14
CA ALA A 244 11.70 -32.88 -1.31
C ALA A 244 12.44 -34.20 -1.61
N ARG A 245 13.43 -34.17 -2.50
CA ARG A 245 14.27 -35.35 -2.82
C ARG A 245 15.05 -35.84 -1.61
N SER A 246 15.66 -34.95 -0.83
CA SER A 246 16.45 -35.33 0.35
C SER A 246 15.60 -35.97 1.46
N ARG A 247 14.29 -35.69 1.47
CA ARG A 247 13.32 -36.30 2.39
C ARG A 247 12.56 -37.49 1.81
N GLY A 248 12.87 -37.90 0.57
CA GLY A 248 12.19 -39.02 -0.10
C GLY A 248 10.73 -38.73 -0.46
N ILE A 249 10.34 -37.46 -0.56
CA ILE A 249 8.98 -37.04 -0.91
C ILE A 249 8.78 -37.24 -2.41
N GLN A 250 7.74 -37.98 -2.77
CA GLN A 250 7.41 -38.33 -4.16
C GLN A 250 6.04 -37.82 -4.61
N ASN A 251 5.23 -37.32 -3.69
CA ASN A 251 3.85 -36.90 -3.93
C ASN A 251 3.68 -35.38 -4.04
N ALA A 252 4.76 -34.64 -4.29
CA ALA A 252 4.74 -33.20 -4.53
C ALA A 252 5.18 -32.87 -5.97
N GLN A 253 4.37 -32.12 -6.68
CA GLN A 253 4.66 -31.54 -7.99
C GLN A 253 4.92 -30.04 -7.83
N PHE A 254 6.08 -29.59 -8.30
CA PHE A 254 6.51 -28.19 -8.24
C PHE A 254 6.26 -27.49 -9.59
N VAL A 255 5.50 -26.39 -9.57
CA VAL A 255 5.01 -25.69 -10.76
C VAL A 255 5.54 -24.25 -10.81
N PRO A 256 6.33 -23.86 -11.83
CA PRO A 256 6.82 -22.49 -12.01
C PRO A 256 5.74 -21.59 -12.63
N ASP A 257 4.72 -21.23 -11.84
CA ASP A 257 3.63 -20.36 -12.30
C ASP A 257 3.00 -19.57 -11.15
N ASP A 258 2.19 -18.60 -11.53
CA ASP A 258 1.35 -17.82 -10.62
C ASP A 258 0.30 -18.71 -9.96
N ALA A 259 0.23 -18.68 -8.62
CA ALA A 259 -0.69 -19.52 -7.87
C ALA A 259 -2.18 -19.26 -8.22
N LEU A 260 -2.55 -18.04 -8.64
CA LEU A 260 -3.92 -17.75 -9.12
C LEU A 260 -4.24 -18.52 -10.39
N ARG A 261 -3.28 -18.59 -11.33
CA ARG A 261 -3.46 -19.33 -12.58
C ARG A 261 -3.61 -20.82 -12.33
N VAL A 262 -2.82 -21.37 -11.40
CA VAL A 262 -2.92 -22.78 -11.02
C VAL A 262 -4.27 -23.07 -10.34
N LEU A 263 -4.72 -22.20 -9.43
CA LEU A 263 -6.04 -22.33 -8.79
C LEU A 263 -7.21 -22.23 -9.77
N ASP A 264 -7.10 -21.40 -10.81
CA ASP A 264 -8.15 -21.26 -11.83
C ASP A 264 -8.15 -22.41 -12.85
N ALA A 265 -7.04 -23.13 -13.00
CA ALA A 265 -6.88 -24.18 -14.00
C ALA A 265 -7.16 -25.60 -13.49
N ASP A 266 -7.05 -25.86 -12.18
CA ASP A 266 -7.21 -27.19 -11.59
C ASP A 266 -8.10 -27.16 -10.32
N GLY A 267 -8.61 -28.33 -9.96
CA GLY A 267 -9.48 -28.59 -8.82
C GLY A 267 -10.26 -29.89 -9.00
N PRO A 268 -11.15 -30.25 -8.07
CA PRO A 268 -11.26 -29.66 -6.74
C PRO A 268 -10.08 -30.09 -5.83
N PHE A 269 -9.68 -29.21 -4.90
CA PHE A 269 -8.68 -29.46 -3.85
C PHE A 269 -9.33 -29.65 -2.48
N ASP A 270 -8.80 -30.56 -1.67
CA ASP A 270 -9.23 -30.72 -0.28
C ASP A 270 -8.62 -29.63 0.63
N LEU A 271 -7.44 -29.12 0.26
CA LEU A 271 -6.73 -28.06 0.97
C LEU A 271 -6.08 -27.08 -0.02
N VAL A 272 -6.32 -25.79 0.18
CA VAL A 272 -5.48 -24.71 -0.37
C VAL A 272 -4.66 -24.14 0.78
N PHE A 273 -3.34 -24.18 0.66
CA PHE A 273 -2.40 -23.75 1.68
C PHE A 273 -1.53 -22.58 1.17
N SER A 274 -1.20 -21.62 2.03
CA SER A 274 -0.19 -20.60 1.72
C SER A 274 0.50 -20.14 2.99
N SER A 275 1.80 -19.87 2.95
CA SER A 275 2.53 -19.31 4.08
C SER A 275 3.45 -18.19 3.63
N TRP A 276 3.29 -17.01 4.23
CA TRP A 276 4.16 -15.84 4.03
C TRP A 276 4.19 -15.27 2.61
N VAL A 277 3.18 -15.60 1.79
CA VAL A 277 3.11 -15.19 0.36
C VAL A 277 1.92 -14.28 0.07
N LEU A 278 0.79 -14.49 0.75
CA LEU A 278 -0.37 -13.64 0.56
C LEU A 278 -0.02 -12.19 0.90
N GLY A 279 -0.60 -11.23 0.16
CA GLY A 279 -0.18 -9.83 0.16
C GLY A 279 0.74 -9.45 -1.00
N TYR A 280 1.57 -10.37 -1.49
CA TYR A 280 2.19 -10.24 -2.83
C TYR A 280 1.22 -10.65 -3.94
N ILE A 281 0.27 -11.53 -3.60
CA ILE A 281 -0.90 -11.88 -4.39
C ILE A 281 -2.09 -11.12 -3.78
N LEU A 282 -2.87 -10.46 -4.63
CA LEU A 282 -4.09 -9.75 -4.21
C LEU A 282 -5.04 -10.71 -3.48
N LEU A 283 -5.46 -10.34 -2.27
CA LEU A 283 -6.20 -11.20 -1.35
C LEU A 283 -7.57 -11.57 -1.90
N LYS A 284 -8.33 -10.58 -2.38
CA LYS A 284 -9.69 -10.82 -2.88
C LYS A 284 -9.73 -11.77 -4.09
N PRO A 285 -8.94 -11.58 -5.16
CA PRO A 285 -8.83 -12.55 -6.25
C PRO A 285 -8.39 -13.94 -5.78
N PHE A 286 -7.44 -14.00 -4.85
CA PHE A 286 -6.95 -15.26 -4.30
C PHE A 286 -8.03 -16.02 -3.55
N PHE A 287 -8.71 -15.39 -2.59
CA PHE A 287 -9.78 -16.03 -1.84
C PHE A 287 -10.94 -16.46 -2.72
N ALA A 288 -11.34 -15.64 -3.72
CA ALA A 288 -12.37 -16.01 -4.67
C ALA A 288 -11.98 -17.26 -5.49
N SER A 289 -10.73 -17.34 -5.93
CA SER A 289 -10.22 -18.47 -6.73
C SER A 289 -10.08 -19.74 -5.87
N ALA A 290 -9.54 -19.60 -4.66
CA ALA A 290 -9.50 -20.68 -3.67
C ALA A 290 -10.90 -21.21 -3.34
N GLY A 291 -11.88 -20.32 -3.13
CA GLY A 291 -13.28 -20.70 -2.87
C GLY A 291 -13.90 -21.52 -4.01
N ARG A 292 -13.57 -21.20 -5.28
CA ARG A 292 -14.02 -21.99 -6.45
C ARG A 292 -13.30 -23.33 -6.56
N ALA A 293 -11.99 -23.34 -6.31
CA ALA A 293 -11.12 -24.49 -6.51
C ALA A 293 -11.21 -25.56 -5.40
N LEU A 294 -11.70 -25.20 -4.20
CA LEU A 294 -11.86 -26.16 -3.10
C LEU A 294 -13.00 -27.16 -3.34
N ALA A 295 -12.84 -28.42 -2.92
CA ALA A 295 -13.95 -29.37 -2.83
C ALA A 295 -14.99 -28.90 -1.80
N PRO A 296 -16.27 -29.33 -1.89
CA PRO A 296 -17.20 -29.19 -0.77
C PRO A 296 -16.60 -29.78 0.51
N GLY A 297 -16.57 -28.99 1.59
CA GLY A 297 -15.93 -29.36 2.83
C GLY A 297 -14.41 -29.14 2.90
N GLY A 298 -13.76 -28.75 1.80
CA GLY A 298 -12.31 -28.46 1.73
C GLY A 298 -11.93 -27.18 2.49
N GLN A 299 -10.63 -27.04 2.81
CA GLN A 299 -10.12 -25.97 3.67
C GLN A 299 -9.18 -25.01 2.95
N LEU A 300 -9.28 -23.73 3.27
CA LEU A 300 -8.25 -22.73 2.99
C LEU A 300 -7.50 -22.46 4.30
N ALA A 301 -6.17 -22.60 4.30
CA ALA A 301 -5.33 -22.38 5.45
C ALA A 301 -4.13 -21.49 5.09
N PHE A 302 -3.93 -20.38 5.80
CA PHE A 302 -2.79 -19.52 5.52
C PHE A 302 -2.25 -18.75 6.72
N VAL A 303 -0.96 -18.40 6.64
CA VAL A 303 -0.33 -17.35 7.45
C VAL A 303 0.13 -16.22 6.54
N VAL A 304 -0.15 -14.98 6.92
CA VAL A 304 0.12 -13.77 6.12
C VAL A 304 0.60 -12.62 7.02
N HIS A 305 1.51 -11.80 6.53
CA HIS A 305 1.91 -10.56 7.21
C HIS A 305 0.73 -9.64 7.43
N LYS A 306 0.78 -8.82 8.49
CA LYS A 306 -0.06 -7.63 8.57
C LYS A 306 0.56 -6.49 7.77
N GLU A 307 -0.29 -5.55 7.32
CA GLU A 307 0.20 -4.27 6.79
C GLU A 307 1.09 -3.56 7.83
N ASN A 308 2.10 -2.81 7.36
CA ASN A 308 3.10 -2.11 8.18
C ASN A 308 3.92 -3.02 9.10
N SER A 309 4.19 -4.25 8.66
CA SER A 309 5.01 -5.24 9.37
C SER A 309 6.30 -5.50 8.57
N PRO A 310 7.51 -5.42 9.18
CA PRO A 310 7.77 -5.13 10.58
C PRO A 310 7.67 -3.63 10.91
N ARG A 311 7.05 -3.28 12.05
CA ARG A 311 6.63 -1.89 12.36
C ARG A 311 7.75 -0.87 12.30
N VAL A 312 8.73 -0.97 13.21
CA VAL A 312 9.80 0.03 13.35
C VAL A 312 10.59 0.22 12.04
N PRO A 313 11.06 -0.84 11.35
CA PRO A 313 11.71 -0.66 10.05
C PRO A 313 10.82 0.00 8.99
N MET A 314 9.53 -0.37 8.92
CA MET A 314 8.61 0.19 7.94
C MET A 314 8.26 1.66 8.25
N GLU A 315 8.16 2.04 9.52
CA GLU A 315 8.00 3.42 9.97
C GLU A 315 9.21 4.27 9.57
N VAL A 316 10.42 3.84 9.93
CA VAL A 316 11.66 4.54 9.56
C VAL A 316 11.77 4.68 8.05
N PHE A 317 11.51 3.61 7.29
CA PHE A 317 11.52 3.68 5.83
C PHE A 317 10.45 4.63 5.28
N GLY A 318 9.24 4.59 5.84
CA GLY A 318 8.14 5.47 5.48
C GLY A 318 8.47 6.94 5.68
N GLU A 319 9.12 7.30 6.80
CA GLU A 319 9.60 8.65 7.07
C GLU A 319 10.66 9.11 6.06
N LEU A 320 11.63 8.25 5.73
CA LEU A 320 12.67 8.57 4.74
C LEU A 320 12.08 8.84 3.35
N VAL A 321 11.11 8.00 2.94
CA VAL A 321 10.39 8.19 1.68
C VAL A 321 9.48 9.41 1.74
N ALA A 322 8.84 9.69 2.87
CA ALA A 322 8.00 10.87 3.01
C ALA A 322 8.81 12.18 2.94
N ALA A 323 10.02 12.18 3.49
CA ALA A 323 10.94 13.32 3.43
C ALA A 323 11.44 13.61 2.01
N ASP A 324 11.66 12.55 1.20
CA ASP A 324 11.96 12.71 -0.22
C ASP A 324 11.39 11.56 -1.06
N PRO A 325 10.16 11.72 -1.59
CA PRO A 325 9.53 10.65 -2.34
C PRO A 325 10.20 10.34 -3.69
N SER A 326 11.06 11.23 -4.21
CA SER A 326 11.79 11.02 -5.47
C SER A 326 12.85 9.92 -5.39
N VAL A 327 13.12 9.40 -4.18
CA VAL A 327 14.01 8.26 -3.98
C VAL A 327 13.44 6.94 -4.53
N LEU A 328 12.12 6.86 -4.74
CA LEU A 328 11.45 5.68 -5.28
C LEU A 328 11.32 5.77 -6.81
N LEU A 329 11.97 4.83 -7.51
CA LEU A 329 11.79 4.64 -8.96
C LEU A 329 10.49 3.88 -9.29
N LYS A 330 10.02 3.05 -8.35
CA LYS A 330 8.78 2.26 -8.46
C LYS A 330 7.93 2.40 -7.22
N ARG A 331 6.61 2.37 -7.39
CA ARG A 331 5.69 2.32 -6.25
C ARG A 331 5.66 0.91 -5.68
N VAL A 332 5.81 0.77 -4.37
CA VAL A 332 5.63 -0.51 -3.69
C VAL A 332 4.25 -0.54 -3.04
N ALA A 333 3.39 -1.44 -3.52
CA ALA A 333 2.02 -1.56 -3.04
C ALA A 333 1.67 -3.05 -2.90
N PHE A 334 1.77 -3.56 -1.67
CA PHE A 334 1.38 -4.93 -1.33
C PHE A 334 0.01 -4.93 -0.65
N ASP A 335 -0.78 -5.98 -0.89
CA ASP A 335 -2.16 -6.13 -0.40
C ASP A 335 -2.18 -6.90 0.92
N PHE A 336 -1.38 -6.46 1.90
CA PHE A 336 -1.37 -7.11 3.21
C PHE A 336 -2.63 -6.72 4.01
N PRO A 337 -3.21 -7.64 4.81
CA PRO A 337 -4.35 -7.34 5.64
C PRO A 337 -3.99 -6.38 6.78
N ARG A 338 -4.87 -5.40 7.04
CA ARG A 338 -4.78 -4.52 8.21
C ARG A 338 -5.01 -5.26 9.52
N ASP A 339 -6.01 -6.13 9.53
CA ASP A 339 -6.48 -6.79 10.73
C ASP A 339 -7.26 -8.09 10.41
N MET A 340 -7.58 -8.84 11.46
CA MET A 340 -8.40 -10.05 11.37
C MET A 340 -9.82 -9.76 10.83
N ALA A 341 -10.36 -8.57 11.06
CA ALA A 341 -11.71 -8.22 10.61
C ALA A 341 -11.78 -8.07 9.08
N GLN A 342 -10.72 -7.55 8.44
CA GLN A 342 -10.58 -7.54 6.99
C GLN A 342 -10.57 -8.96 6.43
N ILE A 343 -9.72 -9.85 6.99
CA ILE A 343 -9.66 -11.26 6.57
C ILE A 343 -11.04 -11.90 6.69
N GLN A 344 -11.75 -11.71 7.80
CA GLN A 344 -13.07 -12.28 7.99
C GLN A 344 -14.08 -11.80 6.94
N ARG A 345 -14.08 -10.52 6.57
CA ARG A 345 -14.95 -9.97 5.51
C ARG A 345 -14.60 -10.54 4.14
N GLU A 346 -13.32 -10.63 3.80
CA GLU A 346 -12.90 -11.08 2.48
C GLU A 346 -13.10 -12.59 2.29
N ILE A 347 -12.85 -13.40 3.32
CA ILE A 347 -13.16 -14.84 3.33
C ILE A 347 -14.66 -15.07 3.16
N ALA A 348 -15.50 -14.32 3.88
CA ALA A 348 -16.96 -14.41 3.73
C ALA A 348 -17.41 -14.04 2.31
N SER A 349 -16.80 -13.03 1.68
CA SER A 349 -17.10 -12.63 0.30
C SER A 349 -16.74 -13.71 -0.73
N ALA A 350 -15.83 -14.63 -0.38
CA ALA A 350 -15.44 -15.76 -1.21
C ALA A 350 -16.28 -17.04 -0.98
N SER A 351 -17.43 -16.92 -0.28
CA SER A 351 -18.30 -18.07 0.08
C SER A 351 -17.59 -19.12 0.94
N LEU A 352 -16.60 -18.71 1.72
CA LEU A 352 -15.89 -19.54 2.69
C LEU A 352 -16.31 -19.16 4.11
N GLN A 353 -16.24 -20.12 5.04
CA GLN A 353 -16.56 -19.92 6.45
C GLN A 353 -15.31 -20.04 7.30
N VAL A 354 -14.93 -18.96 7.99
CA VAL A 354 -13.83 -18.97 8.97
C VAL A 354 -14.13 -19.99 10.07
N GLN A 355 -13.22 -20.93 10.26
CA GLN A 355 -13.25 -21.91 11.36
C GLN A 355 -12.38 -21.44 12.53
N ARG A 356 -11.18 -20.92 12.22
CA ARG A 356 -10.22 -20.41 13.19
C ARG A 356 -9.50 -19.19 12.60
N LEU A 357 -9.26 -18.19 13.43
CA LEU A 357 -8.60 -16.94 13.06
C LEU A 357 -7.88 -16.38 14.30
N TRP A 358 -6.60 -16.10 14.16
CA TRP A 358 -5.77 -15.55 15.23
C TRP A 358 -4.60 -14.76 14.63
N ASP A 359 -3.96 -13.93 15.43
CA ASP A 359 -2.76 -13.18 15.09
C ASP A 359 -1.58 -13.57 15.99
N GLY A 360 -0.39 -13.10 15.61
CA GLY A 360 0.83 -13.29 16.36
C GLY A 360 1.98 -12.47 15.77
N ALA A 361 3.17 -12.63 16.34
CA ALA A 361 4.38 -11.96 15.87
C ALA A 361 5.56 -12.95 15.84
N ALA A 362 6.34 -12.91 14.76
CA ALA A 362 7.65 -13.55 14.69
C ALA A 362 8.71 -12.51 15.06
N VAL A 363 9.49 -12.78 16.11
CA VAL A 363 10.48 -11.84 16.65
C VAL A 363 11.87 -12.28 16.23
N PHE A 364 12.57 -11.43 15.48
CA PHE A 364 13.97 -11.63 15.12
C PHE A 364 14.83 -10.68 15.95
N THR A 365 15.95 -11.16 16.47
CA THR A 365 16.79 -10.38 17.39
C THR A 365 18.22 -10.23 16.87
N TYR A 366 18.71 -8.99 16.81
CA TYR A 366 20.03 -8.65 16.27
C TYR A 366 20.85 -7.79 17.24
N GLY A 367 22.17 -7.82 17.09
CA GLY A 367 23.09 -7.04 17.91
C GLY A 367 23.35 -5.63 17.38
N THR A 368 23.06 -5.38 16.11
CA THR A 368 23.39 -4.13 15.41
C THR A 368 22.30 -3.75 14.40
N ALA A 369 22.19 -2.46 14.07
CA ALA A 369 21.26 -1.97 13.05
C ALA A 369 21.63 -2.51 11.65
N GLU A 370 22.91 -2.74 11.38
CA GLU A 370 23.41 -3.32 10.14
C GLU A 370 22.89 -4.74 9.92
N GLN A 371 22.85 -5.54 10.99
CA GLN A 371 22.26 -6.89 10.94
C GLN A 371 20.73 -6.84 10.72
N VAL A 372 20.04 -5.81 11.26
CA VAL A 372 18.62 -5.59 10.97
C VAL A 372 18.43 -5.28 9.47
N LEU A 373 19.23 -4.38 8.91
CA LEU A 373 19.16 -4.06 7.49
C LEU A 373 19.48 -5.28 6.62
N GLU A 374 20.51 -6.06 6.95
CA GLU A 374 20.84 -7.29 6.24
C GLU A 374 19.67 -8.28 6.25
N HIS A 375 19.02 -8.46 7.41
CA HIS A 375 17.81 -9.28 7.52
C HIS A 375 16.70 -8.82 6.59
N LEU A 376 16.38 -7.52 6.60
CA LEU A 376 15.33 -6.97 5.75
C LEU A 376 15.65 -7.22 4.27
N LEU A 377 16.89 -7.00 3.85
CA LEU A 377 17.35 -7.21 2.48
C LEU A 377 17.44 -8.67 2.05
N LYS A 378 17.40 -9.63 2.99
CA LYS A 378 17.43 -11.08 2.71
C LYS A 378 16.13 -11.80 3.07
N SER A 379 15.11 -11.06 3.51
CA SER A 379 13.79 -11.61 3.86
C SER A 379 12.82 -11.74 2.66
N GLY A 380 13.22 -11.27 1.46
CA GLY A 380 12.44 -11.34 0.23
C GLY A 380 11.87 -9.99 -0.18
N ALA A 381 10.73 -9.59 0.37
CA ALA A 381 10.09 -8.33 -0.02
C ALA A 381 10.96 -7.10 0.25
N GLY A 382 11.78 -7.11 1.31
CA GLY A 382 12.73 -6.03 1.56
C GLY A 382 13.74 -5.84 0.43
N THR A 383 14.15 -6.90 -0.26
CA THR A 383 14.98 -6.83 -1.47
C THR A 383 14.24 -6.12 -2.60
N ALA A 384 12.95 -6.44 -2.82
CA ALA A 384 12.14 -5.78 -3.85
C ALA A 384 11.91 -4.29 -3.53
N PHE A 385 11.68 -3.93 -2.26
CA PHE A 385 11.62 -2.55 -1.79
C PHE A 385 12.94 -1.81 -2.05
N TYR A 386 14.06 -2.40 -1.66
CA TYR A 386 15.38 -1.81 -1.88
C TYR A 386 15.69 -1.63 -3.37
N ASN A 387 15.28 -2.59 -4.20
CA ASN A 387 15.42 -2.51 -5.64
C ASN A 387 14.56 -1.42 -6.30
N ALA A 388 13.47 -1.00 -5.64
CA ALA A 388 12.66 0.13 -6.06
C ALA A 388 13.32 1.50 -5.79
N LEU A 389 14.38 1.56 -4.97
CA LEU A 389 15.10 2.81 -4.68
C LEU A 389 16.08 3.18 -5.80
N ASP A 390 16.24 4.49 -6.04
CA ASP A 390 17.27 5.04 -6.93
C ASP A 390 18.67 4.54 -6.50
N PRO A 391 19.37 3.75 -7.34
CA PRO A 391 20.70 3.24 -7.04
C PRO A 391 21.72 4.31 -6.62
N ALA A 392 21.60 5.53 -7.15
CA ALA A 392 22.51 6.63 -6.80
C ALA A 392 22.32 7.13 -5.36
N ARG A 393 21.13 6.89 -4.77
CA ARG A 393 20.73 7.41 -3.46
C ARG A 393 20.73 6.37 -2.35
N ARG A 394 20.76 5.07 -2.70
CA ARG A 394 20.72 3.93 -1.74
C ARG A 394 21.70 4.07 -0.58
N LYS A 395 22.98 4.33 -0.82
CA LYS A 395 23.98 4.45 0.26
C LYS A 395 23.71 5.57 1.25
N GLY A 396 23.14 6.69 0.77
CA GLY A 396 22.75 7.80 1.64
C GLY A 396 21.57 7.40 2.53
N LEU A 397 20.57 6.77 1.92
CA LEU A 397 19.38 6.29 2.61
C LEU A 397 19.69 5.18 3.62
N GLU A 398 20.56 4.23 3.28
CA GLU A 398 21.02 3.20 4.22
C GLU A 398 21.65 3.82 5.46
N LYS A 399 22.51 4.83 5.28
CA LYS A 399 23.16 5.50 6.41
C LYS A 399 22.13 6.19 7.30
N GLU A 400 21.15 6.88 6.72
CA GLU A 400 20.10 7.55 7.48
C GLU A 400 19.18 6.55 8.18
N PHE A 401 18.80 5.47 7.49
CA PHE A 401 18.00 4.38 8.01
C PHE A 401 18.66 3.71 9.22
N LEU A 402 19.95 3.38 9.11
CA LEU A 402 20.74 2.80 10.21
C LEU A 402 20.85 3.76 11.39
N GLY A 403 21.05 5.06 11.13
CA GLY A 403 21.08 6.10 12.17
C GLY A 403 19.77 6.17 12.95
N ARG A 404 18.64 6.28 12.24
CA ARG A 404 17.30 6.32 12.86
C ARG A 404 16.99 5.05 13.64
N LEU A 405 17.31 3.87 13.10
CA LEU A 405 17.14 2.61 13.84
C LEU A 405 17.95 2.59 15.13
N ALA A 406 19.21 3.06 15.09
CA ALA A 406 20.07 3.12 16.28
C ALA A 406 19.53 4.11 17.33
N ASP A 407 19.02 5.26 16.90
CA ASP A 407 18.45 6.29 17.78
C ASP A 407 17.16 5.82 18.47
N LEU A 408 16.33 5.04 17.77
CA LEU A 408 15.10 4.44 18.32
C LEU A 408 15.37 3.27 19.27
N ASN A 409 16.55 2.64 19.20
CA ASN A 409 16.86 1.46 20.00
C ASN A 409 17.51 1.84 21.36
N PRO A 410 16.99 1.34 22.50
CA PRO A 410 17.55 1.70 23.81
C PRO A 410 19.05 1.34 23.94
N PRO A 411 19.87 2.18 24.61
CA PRO A 411 21.29 1.90 24.78
C PRO A 411 21.55 0.53 25.43
N GLY A 412 22.31 -0.32 24.74
CA GLY A 412 22.66 -1.66 25.21
C GLY A 412 21.58 -2.73 25.02
N ALA A 413 20.40 -2.37 24.48
CA ALA A 413 19.39 -3.34 24.08
C ALA A 413 19.73 -3.98 22.72
N LYS A 414 19.30 -5.22 22.54
CA LYS A 414 19.30 -5.85 21.20
C LYS A 414 18.16 -5.26 20.37
N PHE A 415 18.36 -5.22 19.06
CA PHE A 415 17.32 -4.81 18.11
C PHE A 415 16.32 -5.96 17.94
N GLU A 416 15.04 -5.66 18.08
CA GLU A 416 13.95 -6.61 17.82
C GLU A 416 13.20 -6.20 16.56
N VAL A 417 13.11 -7.12 15.60
CA VAL A 417 12.34 -6.95 14.36
C VAL A 417 11.11 -7.84 14.47
N LEU A 418 9.97 -7.21 14.78
CA LEU A 418 8.69 -7.90 14.97
C LEU A 418 7.91 -7.95 13.67
N HIS A 419 7.72 -9.16 13.16
CA HIS A 419 6.86 -9.45 12.00
C HIS A 419 5.49 -9.91 12.49
N ASP A 420 4.56 -8.97 12.62
CA ASP A 420 3.15 -9.23 12.87
C ASP A 420 2.51 -10.01 11.71
N TYR A 421 1.69 -11.00 12.05
CA TYR A 421 1.00 -11.86 11.09
C TYR A 421 -0.42 -12.23 11.54
N VAL A 422 -1.25 -12.63 10.58
CA VAL A 422 -2.57 -13.24 10.79
C VAL A 422 -2.54 -14.66 10.25
N VAL A 423 -3.21 -15.57 10.96
CA VAL A 423 -3.42 -16.95 10.54
C VAL A 423 -4.90 -17.24 10.44
N CYS A 424 -5.32 -17.84 9.33
CA CYS A 424 -6.71 -18.21 9.10
C CYS A 424 -6.83 -19.66 8.65
N VAL A 425 -7.86 -20.33 9.17
CA VAL A 425 -8.38 -21.58 8.61
C VAL A 425 -9.86 -21.37 8.31
N ALA A 426 -10.21 -21.46 7.04
CA ALA A 426 -11.56 -21.34 6.52
C ALA A 426 -11.98 -22.63 5.80
N ARG A 427 -13.28 -22.83 5.64
CA ARG A 427 -13.86 -24.04 5.02
C ARG A 427 -14.87 -23.66 3.95
N ARG A 428 -14.88 -24.40 2.84
CA ARG A 428 -15.96 -24.37 1.86
C ARG A 428 -17.13 -25.21 2.40
N PRO A 429 -18.32 -24.63 2.62
CA PRO A 429 -19.46 -25.35 3.18
C PRO A 429 -19.98 -26.46 2.27
#